data_AF-A0A251N3U6-F1
#
_entry.id   AF-A0A251N3U6-F1
#
_cell.length_a   1.000
_cell.length_b   1.000
_cell.length_c   1.000
_cell.angle_alpha   90.00
_cell.angle_beta   90.00
_cell.angle_gamma   90.00
#
_symmetry.space_group_name_H-M   'P 1'
#
loop_
_entity.id
_entity.type
_entity.pdbx_description
1 polymer ?
#
loop_
_entity_poly.entity_id
_entity_poly.type
_entity_poly.pdbx_seq_one_letter_code
_entity_poly.pdbx_strand_id
1 'polypeptide(L)'
;MAKNISESLKGKKRARETDTEAEASDFDQILSLEENLTFSDTLVALRIMRAQFPQSDKVSVQPFILRSQLYSSVEDRTQVDRDLENLRREKVLRIFKLNTGQDDHAIMFFDDYLCQMERVVKRLEEKKDSDILEVFKWFKSHVLDNKLEPSIEHQELCTLLALGGKVKDEHISLLINSGLLLSNYGIYF
;
A
#
# COMPACT_ATOMS: atom_id res chain seq x y z
N MET A 1 8.60 69.08 -33.74
CA MET A 1 7.95 68.11 -34.65
C MET A 1 7.54 66.89 -33.82
N ALA A 2 6.29 66.48 -33.99
CA ALA A 2 5.68 65.17 -33.68
C ALA A 2 5.65 64.59 -32.24
N LYS A 3 4.42 64.23 -31.87
CA LYS A 3 3.89 63.53 -30.69
C LYS A 3 4.37 62.07 -30.53
N ASN A 4 4.32 61.56 -29.29
CA ASN A 4 3.63 60.32 -28.85
C ASN A 4 3.90 60.16 -27.32
N ILE A 5 2.97 60.44 -26.41
CA ILE A 5 1.77 59.68 -25.94
C ILE A 5 2.09 58.29 -25.38
N SER A 6 2.11 58.19 -24.05
CA SER A 6 1.34 57.23 -23.21
C SER A 6 1.56 57.64 -21.74
N GLU A 7 0.64 58.40 -21.14
CA GLU A 7 -0.40 57.92 -20.20
C GLU A 7 0.19 57.17 -18.99
N SER A 8 0.46 57.79 -17.84
CA SER A 8 -0.43 58.44 -16.85
C SER A 8 -1.20 57.48 -15.92
N LEU A 9 -0.60 57.26 -14.74
CA LEU A 9 -1.17 57.45 -13.39
C LEU A 9 -1.95 56.33 -12.66
N LYS A 10 -1.47 56.14 -11.41
CA LYS A 10 -2.22 55.99 -10.13
C LYS A 10 -2.80 54.61 -9.77
N GLY A 11 -1.97 53.83 -9.07
CA GLY A 11 -2.08 53.55 -7.64
C GLY A 11 -3.29 52.78 -7.10
N LYS A 12 -3.04 51.65 -6.42
CA LYS A 12 -3.70 51.29 -5.15
C LYS A 12 -2.95 50.17 -4.43
N LYS A 13 -2.45 50.45 -3.23
CA LYS A 13 -2.00 49.44 -2.25
C LYS A 13 -3.12 48.42 -2.02
N ARG A 14 -2.78 47.13 -2.05
CA ARG A 14 -3.51 46.08 -1.33
C ARG A 14 -2.49 45.28 -0.53
N ALA A 15 -2.49 45.47 0.78
CA ALA A 15 -1.94 44.52 1.72
C ALA A 15 -2.89 43.31 1.79
N ARG A 16 -2.34 42.11 1.92
CA ARG A 16 -3.11 40.93 2.33
C ARG A 16 -2.45 40.39 3.59
N GLU A 17 -3.16 40.52 4.69
CA GLU A 17 -2.85 39.91 5.98
C GLU A 17 -3.13 38.39 5.94
N THR A 18 -2.71 37.76 7.02
CA THR A 18 -2.26 36.38 7.26
C THR A 18 -3.33 35.29 7.24
N ASP A 19 -2.84 34.07 7.49
CA ASP A 19 -3.53 32.82 7.85
C ASP A 19 -3.59 31.86 6.63
N THR A 20 -3.02 30.65 6.63
CA THR A 20 -3.16 29.60 7.65
C THR A 20 -2.12 28.49 7.36
N GLU A 21 -1.28 28.20 8.36
CA GLU A 21 -0.84 26.88 8.84
C GLU A 21 -0.16 25.85 7.91
N ALA A 22 1.08 25.52 8.33
CA ALA A 22 1.66 24.17 8.39
C ALA A 22 1.95 23.41 7.08
N GLU A 23 3.07 23.75 6.43
CA GLU A 23 3.84 22.80 5.59
C GLU A 23 5.20 22.44 6.22
N ALA A 24 5.28 22.44 7.55
CA ALA A 24 6.50 22.04 8.29
C ALA A 24 6.43 20.62 8.87
N SER A 25 5.28 19.92 8.79
CA SER A 25 5.14 18.61 9.44
C SER A 25 5.62 17.42 8.62
N ASP A 26 5.68 17.53 7.29
CA ASP A 26 5.99 16.39 6.42
C ASP A 26 7.51 16.21 6.24
N PHE A 27 8.26 17.32 6.17
CA PHE A 27 9.72 17.29 6.12
C PHE A 27 10.37 16.89 7.44
N ASP A 28 9.80 17.31 8.57
CA ASP A 28 10.34 16.95 9.90
C ASP A 28 10.13 15.46 10.22
N GLN A 29 9.08 14.82 9.66
CA GLN A 29 8.92 13.37 9.72
C GLN A 29 9.95 12.63 8.86
N ILE A 30 10.30 13.17 7.69
CA ILE A 30 11.37 12.63 6.83
C ILE A 30 12.73 12.69 7.53
N LEU A 31 13.04 13.81 8.20
CA LEU A 31 14.30 14.00 8.94
C LEU A 31 14.37 13.12 10.20
N SER A 32 13.25 12.89 10.91
CA SER A 32 13.23 12.00 12.08
C SER A 32 13.47 10.51 11.75
N LEU A 33 13.23 10.10 10.50
CA LEU A 33 13.55 8.76 10.01
C LEU A 33 15.02 8.60 9.58
N GLU A 34 15.73 9.70 9.35
CA GLU A 34 17.09 9.73 8.81
C GLU A 34 18.13 9.20 9.83
N GLU A 35 17.83 9.27 11.13
CA GLU A 35 18.81 9.00 12.18
C GLU A 35 18.95 7.51 12.60
N ASN A 36 18.15 6.58 12.07
CA ASN A 36 18.13 5.18 12.56
C ASN A 36 18.30 4.06 11.53
N LEU A 37 18.48 4.33 10.22
CA LEU A 37 18.44 3.27 9.21
C LEU A 37 19.62 3.35 8.26
N THR A 38 20.40 2.27 8.20
CA THR A 38 21.13 1.90 6.98
C THR A 38 20.09 1.68 5.88
N PHE A 39 19.75 2.74 5.14
CA PHE A 39 18.80 2.64 4.03
C PHE A 39 19.40 1.76 2.95
N SER A 40 18.79 0.60 2.70
CA SER A 40 19.10 -0.18 1.51
C SER A 40 18.55 0.51 0.28
N ASP A 41 19.32 0.50 -0.82
CA ASP A 41 18.89 0.95 -2.15
C ASP A 41 17.55 0.33 -2.56
N THR A 42 17.27 -0.90 -2.12
CA THR A 42 15.99 -1.60 -2.33
C THR A 42 14.82 -0.85 -1.71
N LEU A 43 14.94 -0.43 -0.45
CA LEU A 43 13.88 0.29 0.26
C LEU A 43 13.68 1.70 -0.31
N VAL A 44 14.78 2.36 -0.69
CA VAL A 44 14.73 3.67 -1.34
C VAL A 44 14.01 3.58 -2.68
N ALA A 45 14.38 2.62 -3.54
CA ALA A 45 13.74 2.39 -4.82
C ALA A 45 12.23 2.11 -4.66
N LEU A 46 11.84 1.27 -3.69
CA LEU A 46 10.44 0.99 -3.41
C LEU A 46 9.65 2.25 -2.98
N ARG A 47 10.24 3.10 -2.12
CA ARG A 47 9.60 4.36 -1.71
C ARG A 47 9.43 5.32 -2.89
N ILE A 48 10.44 5.44 -3.74
CA ILE A 48 10.38 6.28 -4.94
C ILE A 48 9.28 5.79 -5.88
N MET A 49 9.23 4.48 -6.17
CA MET A 49 8.19 3.90 -7.02
C MET A 49 6.79 4.08 -6.43
N ARG A 50 6.63 3.90 -5.11
CA ARG A 50 5.36 4.14 -4.40
C ARG A 50 4.88 5.58 -4.55
N ALA A 51 5.79 6.55 -4.48
CA ALA A 51 5.46 7.97 -4.62
C ALA A 51 4.98 8.37 -6.03
N GLN A 52 5.28 7.56 -7.05
CA GLN A 52 4.82 7.81 -8.42
C GLN A 52 3.34 7.47 -8.62
N PHE A 53 2.69 6.79 -7.67
CA PHE A 53 1.29 6.44 -7.77
C PHE A 53 0.39 7.68 -7.62
N PRO A 54 -0.63 7.86 -8.48
CA PRO A 54 -1.54 8.99 -8.38
C PRO A 54 -2.33 8.96 -7.06
N GLN A 55 -2.10 9.96 -6.21
CA GLN A 55 -2.93 10.21 -5.03
C GLN A 55 -4.16 11.02 -5.44
N SER A 56 -5.09 10.40 -6.17
CA SER A 56 -6.34 11.05 -6.56
C SER A 56 -7.50 10.58 -5.68
N ASP A 57 -8.29 11.51 -5.15
CA ASP A 57 -9.45 11.22 -4.28
C ASP A 57 -10.55 10.39 -4.97
N LYS A 58 -10.55 10.36 -6.31
CA LYS A 58 -11.61 9.70 -7.10
C LYS A 58 -11.33 8.23 -7.39
N VAL A 59 -10.06 7.83 -7.42
CA VAL A 59 -9.63 6.44 -7.65
C VAL A 59 -8.35 6.20 -6.84
N SER A 60 -8.50 5.98 -5.54
CA SER A 60 -7.36 5.63 -4.68
C SER A 60 -7.05 4.14 -4.84
N VAL A 61 -6.33 3.81 -5.90
CA VAL A 61 -5.70 2.49 -6.04
C VAL A 61 -4.48 2.46 -5.14
N GLN A 62 -4.37 1.42 -4.32
CA GLN A 62 -3.20 1.26 -3.47
C GLN A 62 -1.96 0.95 -4.33
N PRO A 63 -0.83 1.64 -4.12
CA PRO A 63 0.40 1.39 -4.87
C PRO A 63 0.88 -0.05 -4.68
N PHE A 64 1.22 -0.71 -5.78
CA PHE A 64 1.94 -1.99 -5.77
C PHE A 64 3.01 -1.97 -6.85
N ILE A 65 4.16 -2.54 -6.54
CA ILE A 65 5.35 -2.49 -7.38
C ILE A 65 5.64 -3.90 -7.86
N LEU A 66 5.89 -4.07 -9.14
CA LEU A 66 6.29 -5.39 -9.64
C LEU A 66 7.75 -5.65 -9.29
N ARG A 67 8.06 -6.89 -8.89
CA ARG A 67 9.46 -7.29 -8.63
C ARG A 67 10.36 -7.08 -9.85
N SER A 68 9.81 -7.25 -11.06
CA SER A 68 10.50 -6.93 -12.33
C SER A 68 10.83 -5.44 -12.47
N GLN A 69 10.00 -4.53 -11.95
CA GLN A 69 10.30 -3.09 -11.92
C GLN A 69 11.45 -2.81 -10.95
N LEU A 70 11.41 -3.43 -9.76
CA LEU A 70 12.46 -3.27 -8.76
C LEU A 70 13.83 -3.76 -9.25
N TYR A 71 13.89 -4.93 -9.89
CA TYR A 71 15.10 -5.45 -10.54
C TYR A 71 15.62 -4.61 -11.70
N SER A 72 14.79 -3.73 -12.25
CA SER A 72 15.21 -2.80 -13.30
C SER A 72 15.77 -1.49 -12.72
N SER A 73 15.52 -1.20 -11.44
CA SER A 73 15.98 0.02 -10.76
C SER A 73 17.17 -0.19 -9.84
N VAL A 74 17.41 -1.42 -9.38
CA VAL A 74 18.55 -1.78 -8.50
C VAL A 74 19.45 -2.77 -9.23
N GLU A 75 20.77 -2.51 -9.20
CA GLU A 75 21.75 -3.30 -9.96
C GLU A 75 21.94 -4.72 -9.40
N ASP A 76 22.05 -4.87 -8.07
CA ASP A 76 22.27 -6.16 -7.42
C ASP A 76 20.96 -6.87 -7.06
N ARG A 77 20.53 -7.78 -7.94
CA ARG A 77 19.34 -8.62 -7.73
C ARG A 77 19.44 -9.53 -6.51
N THR A 78 20.64 -9.99 -6.17
CA THR A 78 20.83 -10.87 -5.00
C THR A 78 20.62 -10.09 -3.71
N GLN A 79 21.08 -8.84 -3.68
CA GLN A 79 20.84 -7.95 -2.55
C GLN A 79 19.35 -7.60 -2.43
N VAL A 80 18.68 -7.31 -3.55
CA VAL A 80 17.22 -7.09 -3.57
C VAL A 80 16.49 -8.29 -2.96
N ASP A 81 16.86 -9.52 -3.30
CA ASP A 81 16.20 -10.71 -2.77
C ASP A 81 16.38 -10.87 -1.26
N ARG A 82 17.59 -10.59 -0.76
CA ARG A 82 17.88 -10.60 0.67
C ARG A 82 17.11 -9.52 1.41
N ASP A 83 17.05 -8.31 0.85
CA ASP A 83 16.35 -7.18 1.44
C ASP A 83 14.84 -7.39 1.44
N LEU A 84 14.27 -7.88 0.34
CA LEU A 84 12.85 -8.24 0.28
C LEU A 84 12.49 -9.30 1.31
N GLU A 85 13.35 -10.30 1.50
CA GLU A 85 13.14 -11.32 2.53
C GLU A 85 13.21 -10.75 3.95
N ASN A 86 14.14 -9.83 4.22
CA ASN A 86 14.24 -9.14 5.52
C ASN A 86 13.03 -8.25 5.76
N LEU A 87 12.67 -7.39 4.80
CA LEU A 87 11.53 -6.46 4.89
C LEU A 87 10.20 -7.21 5.01
N ARG A 88 10.07 -8.39 4.42
CA ARG A 88 8.92 -9.29 4.58
C ARG A 88 8.86 -9.86 6.00
N ARG A 89 9.98 -10.29 6.57
CA ARG A 89 10.07 -10.79 7.96
C ARG A 89 9.76 -9.72 8.99
N GLU A 90 10.17 -8.49 8.71
CA GLU A 90 9.90 -7.30 9.53
C GLU A 90 8.47 -6.76 9.36
N LYS A 91 7.63 -7.40 8.53
CA LYS A 91 6.27 -6.94 8.20
C LYS A 91 6.22 -5.52 7.64
N VAL A 92 7.30 -5.07 6.98
CA VAL A 92 7.34 -3.77 6.28
C VAL A 92 6.68 -3.89 4.91
N LEU A 93 6.86 -5.03 4.25
CA LEU A 93 6.32 -5.31 2.92
C LEU A 93 5.51 -6.60 2.91
N ARG A 94 4.50 -6.63 2.03
CA ARG A 94 3.80 -7.84 1.62
C ARG A 94 4.17 -8.13 0.17
N ILE A 95 4.49 -9.40 -0.12
CA ILE A 95 4.74 -9.87 -1.48
C ILE A 95 3.58 -10.77 -1.87
N PHE A 96 3.06 -10.59 -3.08
CA PHE A 96 1.96 -11.34 -3.65
C PHE A 96 2.42 -12.01 -4.92
N LYS A 97 2.07 -13.29 -5.10
CA LYS A 97 2.31 -13.96 -6.37
C LYS A 97 1.13 -13.72 -7.30
N LEU A 98 1.42 -13.14 -8.47
CA LEU A 98 0.42 -12.87 -9.50
C LEU A 98 0.24 -14.09 -10.40
N ASN A 99 -0.90 -14.16 -11.09
CA ASN A 99 -1.26 -15.25 -12.01
C ASN A 99 -0.85 -15.01 -13.47
N THR A 100 -0.15 -13.91 -13.75
CA THR A 100 0.18 -13.45 -15.11
C THR A 100 1.45 -14.10 -15.70
N GLY A 101 2.27 -14.77 -14.88
CA GLY A 101 3.53 -15.40 -15.32
C GLY A 101 4.26 -16.17 -14.23
N GLN A 102 5.35 -16.86 -14.58
CA GLN A 102 6.13 -17.71 -13.65
C GLN A 102 6.95 -16.95 -12.61
N ASP A 103 7.11 -15.63 -12.73
CA ASP A 103 7.88 -14.80 -11.78
C ASP A 103 7.25 -13.44 -11.48
N ASP A 104 5.96 -13.28 -11.81
CA ASP A 104 5.26 -12.03 -11.55
C ASP A 104 4.87 -11.94 -10.08
N HIS A 105 5.63 -11.14 -9.34
CA HIS A 105 5.37 -10.83 -7.93
C HIS A 105 5.04 -9.35 -7.80
N ALA A 106 3.95 -9.04 -7.10
CA ALA A 106 3.65 -7.70 -6.65
C ALA A 106 4.17 -7.49 -5.23
N ILE A 107 4.72 -6.31 -4.98
CA ILE A 107 5.27 -5.87 -3.70
C ILE A 107 4.45 -4.67 -3.27
N MET A 108 3.88 -4.71 -2.06
CA MET A 108 3.13 -3.60 -1.48
C MET A 108 3.67 -3.33 -0.09
N PHE A 109 3.64 -2.07 0.35
CA PHE A 109 3.90 -1.78 1.75
C PHE A 109 2.82 -2.39 2.63
N PHE A 110 3.20 -2.86 3.80
CA PHE A 110 2.24 -3.50 4.69
C PHE A 110 1.17 -2.51 5.15
N ASP A 111 1.55 -1.27 5.43
CA ASP A 111 0.62 -0.18 5.78
C ASP A 111 -0.40 0.09 4.66
N ASP A 112 0.08 0.08 3.42
CA ASP A 112 -0.73 0.26 2.23
C ASP A 112 -1.78 -0.85 2.10
N TYR A 113 -1.33 -2.09 2.29
CA TYR A 113 -2.21 -3.25 2.29
C TYR A 113 -3.26 -3.17 3.40
N LEU A 114 -2.86 -2.82 4.64
CA LEU A 114 -3.79 -2.62 5.74
C LEU A 114 -4.83 -1.54 5.44
N CYS A 115 -4.43 -0.42 4.82
CA CYS A 115 -5.36 0.63 4.41
C CYS A 115 -6.36 0.14 3.35
N GLN A 116 -5.90 -0.63 2.37
CA GLN A 116 -6.79 -1.25 1.37
C GLN A 116 -7.80 -2.17 2.03
N MET A 117 -7.34 -3.00 2.96
CA MET A 117 -8.18 -3.93 3.71
C MET A 117 -9.22 -3.20 4.55
N GLU A 118 -8.85 -2.15 5.27
CA GLU A 118 -9.78 -1.33 6.08
C GLU A 118 -10.84 -0.65 5.22
N ARG A 119 -10.48 -0.19 4.02
CA ARG A 119 -11.45 0.35 3.05
C ARG A 119 -12.42 -0.71 2.54
N VAL A 120 -11.95 -1.94 2.33
CA VAL A 120 -12.82 -3.07 1.96
C VAL A 120 -13.81 -3.34 3.09
N VAL A 121 -13.33 -3.45 4.33
CA VAL A 121 -14.18 -3.65 5.52
C VAL A 121 -15.21 -2.55 5.68
N LYS A 122 -14.81 -1.29 5.59
CA LYS A 122 -15.73 -0.15 5.73
C LYS A 122 -16.88 -0.20 4.71
N ARG A 123 -16.59 -0.56 3.45
CA ARG A 123 -17.62 -0.75 2.40
C ARG A 123 -18.57 -1.92 2.70
N LEU A 124 -18.14 -2.88 3.50
CA LEU A 124 -18.91 -4.07 3.86
C LEU A 124 -19.71 -3.87 5.15
N GLU A 125 -19.19 -3.09 6.10
CA GLU A 125 -19.95 -2.61 7.28
C GLU A 125 -21.23 -1.88 6.84
N GLU A 126 -21.13 -1.07 5.78
CA GLU A 126 -22.28 -0.38 5.16
C GLU A 126 -23.34 -1.36 4.62
N LYS A 127 -22.94 -2.57 4.23
CA LYS A 127 -23.83 -3.63 3.73
C LYS A 127 -24.39 -4.54 4.83
N LYS A 128 -23.97 -4.35 6.10
CA LYS A 128 -24.39 -5.13 7.28
C LYS A 128 -24.13 -6.64 7.20
N ASP A 129 -23.12 -7.09 6.47
CA ASP A 129 -22.67 -8.47 6.60
C ASP A 129 -21.91 -8.60 7.94
N SER A 130 -22.50 -9.19 8.98
CA SER A 130 -21.78 -9.43 10.25
C SER A 130 -20.66 -10.46 10.08
N ASP A 131 -20.92 -11.46 9.24
CA ASP A 131 -20.08 -12.64 9.10
C ASP A 131 -18.75 -12.28 8.42
N ILE A 132 -18.74 -11.34 7.48
CA ILE A 132 -17.50 -10.85 6.84
C ILE A 132 -16.61 -10.10 7.81
N LEU A 133 -17.19 -9.36 8.76
CA LEU A 133 -16.42 -8.59 9.74
C LEU A 133 -15.69 -9.53 10.70
N GLU A 134 -16.33 -10.63 11.09
CA GLU A 134 -15.70 -11.67 11.91
C GLU A 134 -14.60 -12.39 11.14
N VAL A 135 -14.88 -12.82 9.91
CA VAL A 135 -13.89 -13.48 9.03
C VAL A 135 -12.69 -12.58 8.77
N PHE A 136 -12.91 -11.27 8.59
CA PHE A 136 -11.84 -10.30 8.42
C PHE A 136 -10.99 -10.14 9.68
N LYS A 137 -11.60 -10.07 10.86
CA LYS A 137 -10.87 -10.04 12.14
C LYS A 137 -10.03 -11.29 12.31
N TRP A 138 -10.57 -12.46 11.95
CA TRP A 138 -9.82 -13.72 11.98
C TRP A 138 -8.66 -13.70 11.00
N PHE A 139 -8.88 -13.21 9.78
CA PHE A 139 -7.86 -13.10 8.76
C PHE A 139 -6.72 -12.15 9.18
N LYS A 140 -7.04 -10.95 9.70
CA LYS A 140 -6.05 -9.99 10.19
C LYS A 140 -5.22 -10.58 11.34
N SER A 141 -5.87 -11.21 12.32
CA SER A 141 -5.19 -11.66 13.56
C SER A 141 -4.49 -13.02 13.43
N HIS A 142 -5.00 -13.92 12.60
CA HIS A 142 -4.51 -15.30 12.51
C HIS A 142 -3.80 -15.60 11.20
N VAL A 143 -4.15 -14.91 10.11
CA VAL A 143 -3.56 -15.18 8.80
C VAL A 143 -2.44 -14.20 8.51
N LEU A 144 -2.66 -12.88 8.62
CA LEU A 144 -1.61 -11.89 8.33
C LEU A 144 -0.43 -11.97 9.30
N ASP A 145 -0.70 -12.23 10.56
CA ASP A 145 0.34 -12.26 11.58
C ASP A 145 1.21 -13.53 11.52
N ASN A 146 0.64 -14.65 11.07
CA ASN A 146 1.32 -15.95 11.03
C ASN A 146 1.82 -16.34 9.64
N LYS A 147 1.20 -15.83 8.56
CA LYS A 147 1.55 -16.18 7.17
C LYS A 147 2.13 -14.98 6.42
N LEU A 148 3.46 -14.95 6.37
CA LEU A 148 4.24 -13.96 5.65
C LEU A 148 4.58 -14.38 4.21
N GLU A 149 4.25 -15.61 3.82
CA GLU A 149 4.50 -16.12 2.47
C GLU A 149 3.51 -15.52 1.45
N PRO A 150 3.91 -15.40 0.17
CA PRO A 150 3.09 -14.79 -0.88
C PRO A 150 1.89 -15.64 -1.33
N SER A 151 1.82 -16.88 -0.84
CA SER A 151 0.74 -17.82 -1.10
C SER A 151 0.40 -18.57 0.19
N ILE A 152 -0.84 -18.99 0.29
CA ILE A 152 -1.35 -19.86 1.34
C ILE A 152 -2.14 -21.00 0.68
N GLU A 153 -1.99 -22.22 1.19
CA GLU A 153 -2.80 -23.33 0.71
C GLU A 153 -4.22 -23.24 1.27
N HIS A 154 -5.19 -23.82 0.56
CA HIS A 154 -6.58 -23.83 1.03
C HIS A 154 -6.72 -24.46 2.42
N GLN A 155 -6.08 -25.61 2.65
CA GLN A 155 -6.11 -26.30 3.94
C GLN A 155 -5.45 -25.47 5.05
N GLU A 156 -4.35 -24.79 4.75
CA GLU A 156 -3.65 -23.92 5.68
C GLU A 156 -4.49 -22.69 6.03
N LEU A 157 -5.12 -22.06 5.04
CA LEU A 157 -6.04 -20.93 5.27
C LEU A 157 -7.21 -21.36 6.16
N CYS A 158 -7.84 -22.50 5.87
CA CYS A 158 -8.91 -23.05 6.70
C CYS A 158 -8.45 -23.27 8.14
N THR A 159 -7.24 -23.79 8.34
CA THR A 159 -6.66 -24.06 9.66
C THR A 159 -6.43 -22.76 10.44
N LEU A 160 -5.87 -21.73 9.80
CA LEU A 160 -5.62 -20.43 10.44
C LEU A 160 -6.92 -19.69 10.75
N LEU A 161 -7.90 -19.70 9.83
CA LEU A 161 -9.21 -19.10 10.09
C LEU A 161 -9.98 -19.85 11.18
N ALA A 162 -9.77 -21.17 11.31
CA ALA A 162 -10.42 -21.99 12.32
C ALA A 162 -10.00 -21.65 13.77
N LEU A 163 -8.86 -20.97 13.95
CA LEU A 163 -8.47 -20.42 15.24
C LEU A 163 -9.43 -19.34 15.74
N GLY A 164 -10.07 -18.62 14.82
CA GLY A 164 -11.05 -17.58 15.14
C GLY A 164 -12.49 -18.08 15.31
N GLY A 165 -12.83 -19.24 14.73
CA GLY A 165 -14.19 -19.78 14.80
C GLY A 165 -14.48 -20.87 13.77
N LYS A 166 -15.77 -21.16 13.53
CA LYS A 166 -16.18 -22.19 12.58
C LYS A 166 -16.08 -21.67 11.14
N VAL A 167 -15.10 -22.15 10.39
CA VAL A 167 -14.89 -21.80 8.98
C VAL A 167 -15.86 -22.57 8.10
N LYS A 168 -16.44 -21.87 7.11
CA LYS A 168 -17.22 -22.44 6.02
C LYS A 168 -16.62 -21.99 4.69
N ASP A 169 -16.88 -22.73 3.62
CA ASP A 169 -16.46 -22.37 2.26
C ASP A 169 -17.04 -21.02 1.80
N GLU A 170 -18.21 -20.64 2.34
CA GLU A 170 -18.83 -19.33 2.14
C GLU A 170 -17.89 -18.20 2.58
N HIS A 171 -17.18 -18.36 3.70
CA HIS A 171 -16.25 -17.36 4.23
C HIS A 171 -15.02 -17.19 3.32
N ILE A 172 -14.56 -18.27 2.71
CA ILE A 172 -13.40 -18.26 1.79
C ILE A 172 -13.78 -17.59 0.47
N SER A 173 -14.94 -17.97 -0.07
CA SER A 173 -15.51 -17.35 -1.26
C SER A 173 -15.69 -15.85 -1.07
N LEU A 174 -16.09 -15.45 0.14
CA LEU A 174 -16.30 -14.07 0.53
C LEU A 174 -14.99 -13.28 0.65
N LEU A 175 -13.91 -13.87 1.17
CA LEU A 175 -12.57 -13.27 1.12
C LEU A 175 -12.09 -13.07 -0.33
N ILE A 176 -12.32 -14.04 -1.22
CA ILE A 176 -11.99 -13.94 -2.65
C ILE A 176 -12.81 -12.82 -3.32
N ASN A 177 -14.13 -12.80 -3.11
CA ASN A 177 -15.02 -11.80 -3.69
C ASN A 177 -14.77 -10.38 -3.17
N SER A 178 -14.22 -10.25 -1.96
CA SER A 178 -13.80 -8.96 -1.38
C SER A 178 -12.50 -8.43 -2.00
N GLY A 179 -11.80 -9.23 -2.80
CA GLY A 179 -10.52 -8.90 -3.41
C GLY A 179 -9.33 -9.01 -2.45
N LEU A 180 -9.51 -9.66 -1.30
CA LEU A 180 -8.46 -9.89 -0.30
C LEU A 180 -7.61 -11.13 -0.61
N LEU A 181 -8.14 -12.01 -1.46
CA LEU A 181 -7.49 -13.23 -1.91
C LEU A 181 -7.71 -13.41 -3.41
N LEU A 182 -6.71 -13.90 -4.12
CA LEU A 182 -6.82 -14.35 -5.50
C LEU A 182 -6.88 -15.88 -5.53
N SER A 183 -7.89 -16.42 -6.22
CA SER A 183 -8.08 -17.86 -6.37
C SER A 183 -7.46 -18.34 -7.68
N ASN A 184 -6.36 -19.10 -7.63
CA ASN A 184 -5.96 -20.01 -8.72
C ASN A 184 -4.89 -21.01 -8.26
N TYR A 185 -5.26 -22.28 -8.06
CA TYR A 185 -4.38 -23.42 -7.70
C TYR A 185 -3.49 -23.24 -6.44
N GLY A 186 -3.66 -22.13 -5.73
CA GLY A 186 -3.09 -21.70 -4.47
C GLY A 186 -3.80 -20.39 -4.12
N ILE A 187 -4.08 -20.15 -2.84
CA ILE A 187 -4.69 -18.89 -2.43
C ILE A 187 -3.57 -17.87 -2.36
N TYR A 188 -3.64 -16.80 -3.15
CA TYR A 188 -2.67 -15.70 -3.09
C TYR A 188 -3.28 -14.54 -2.34
N PHE A 189 -2.44 -13.82 -1.60
CA PHE A 189 -2.86 -12.63 -0.86
C PHE A 189 -3.07 -11.41 -1.76
#